data_AF-A0A7L9BMH1-F1
#
_entry.id   AF-A0A7L9BMH1-F1
#
_cell.length_a   1.000
_cell.length_b   1.000
_cell.length_c   1.000
_cell.angle_alpha   90.00
_cell.angle_beta   90.00
_cell.angle_gamma   90.00
#
_symmetry.space_group_name_H-M   'P 1'
#
loop_
_entity.id
_entity.type
_entity.pdbx_description
1 polymer ?
#
loop_
_entity_poly.entity_id
_entity_poly.type
_entity_poly.pdbx_seq_one_letter_code
_entity_poly.pdbx_strand_id
1 'polypeptide(L)'
;MRAGGVIWALMAAAGVVLPAAAGEAAAGMAGVAWAWQPGEAGAAAKEKAGEKAREKGREGGADGGGGAGGGGGGAGVLGGPRVGEEEGGFRVRLTLEGRVRRGEGRPEEEVVRSMGLGAEALAAVARVFEARGVILERFVVTNLDLLTRLNSAGGAGDTAAVFGLGWEAVSKLSAMGMAWRLEEEVERALPEEKRGEFRRLMRDYWRAAGRERAANEGGGALARAGGEFAERVELLGQEIARAFERADRSGDLAFYYLMSDLSLSDRQRVKLRGMFADYAAAGGEDAPESVKATFFIGVVAHLSAEQRERLFARLRALGVLPALPEGMDGVEVEGNGGGG
;
A
#
# COMPACT_ATOMS: atom_id res chain seq x y z
N MET A 1 11.48 -11.27 2.35
CA MET A 1 10.88 -11.65 1.04
C MET A 1 10.83 -10.37 0.22
N ARG A 2 11.63 -10.27 -0.84
CA ARG A 2 11.76 -9.05 -1.66
C ARG A 2 10.73 -9.12 -2.79
N ALA A 3 9.75 -8.22 -2.80
CA ALA A 3 8.77 -8.08 -3.87
C ALA A 3 9.41 -7.30 -5.03
N GLY A 4 9.40 -7.87 -6.24
CA GLY A 4 10.18 -7.37 -7.39
C GLY A 4 10.75 -8.45 -8.31
N GLY A 5 10.31 -9.70 -8.15
CA GLY A 5 11.08 -10.86 -8.57
C GLY A 5 10.94 -11.30 -10.02
N VAL A 6 9.85 -10.97 -10.72
CA VAL A 6 9.67 -11.52 -12.08
C VAL A 6 10.55 -10.81 -13.13
N ILE A 7 10.81 -9.51 -12.95
CA ILE A 7 11.82 -8.78 -13.75
C ILE A 7 13.21 -9.35 -13.44
N TRP A 8 13.47 -9.66 -12.17
CA TRP A 8 14.71 -10.26 -11.69
C TRP A 8 14.94 -11.68 -12.21
N ALA A 9 13.88 -12.49 -12.33
CA ALA A 9 13.93 -13.87 -12.78
C ALA A 9 14.33 -14.01 -14.25
N LEU A 10 13.84 -13.10 -15.09
CA LEU A 10 14.27 -13.00 -16.48
C LEU A 10 15.74 -12.58 -16.56
N MET A 11 16.21 -11.70 -15.67
CA MET A 11 17.64 -11.30 -15.60
C MET A 11 18.54 -12.45 -15.11
N ALA A 12 18.07 -13.25 -14.15
CA ALA A 12 18.82 -14.38 -13.58
C ALA A 12 19.00 -15.53 -14.59
N ALA A 13 17.98 -15.84 -15.39
CA ALA A 13 18.06 -16.84 -16.46
C ALA A 13 19.06 -16.46 -17.57
N ALA A 14 19.44 -15.18 -17.65
CA ALA A 14 20.39 -14.65 -18.63
C ALA A 14 21.82 -14.43 -18.07
N GLY A 15 22.08 -14.78 -16.82
CA GLY A 15 23.43 -14.79 -16.23
C GLY A 15 24.02 -13.41 -15.89
N VAL A 16 23.20 -12.38 -15.71
CA VAL A 16 23.65 -11.00 -15.43
C VAL A 16 23.66 -10.71 -13.92
N VAL A 17 24.76 -10.14 -13.39
CA VAL A 17 24.94 -9.74 -11.98
C VAL A 17 25.12 -8.23 -11.88
N LEU A 18 24.22 -7.51 -11.19
CA LEU A 18 24.31 -6.05 -10.89
C LEU A 18 23.60 -5.68 -9.55
N PRO A 19 23.82 -4.47 -8.96
CA PRO A 19 23.94 -4.25 -7.51
C PRO A 19 22.62 -4.09 -6.73
N ALA A 20 22.71 -4.24 -5.41
CA ALA A 20 21.66 -4.44 -4.40
C ALA A 20 20.50 -3.40 -4.28
N ALA A 21 20.44 -2.38 -5.13
CA ALA A 21 19.53 -1.23 -4.96
C ALA A 21 18.05 -1.51 -5.28
N ALA A 22 17.73 -2.57 -6.05
CA ALA A 22 16.35 -2.90 -6.41
C ALA A 22 15.52 -3.49 -5.25
N GLY A 23 16.17 -4.05 -4.21
CA GLY A 23 15.49 -4.62 -3.05
C GLY A 23 14.96 -3.59 -2.05
N GLU A 24 15.38 -2.32 -2.15
CA GLU A 24 14.97 -1.25 -1.23
C GLU A 24 13.64 -0.59 -1.65
N ALA A 25 13.23 -0.67 -2.91
CA ALA A 25 11.98 -0.08 -3.40
C ALA A 25 10.72 -0.74 -2.79
N ALA A 26 10.76 -2.05 -2.50
CA ALA A 26 9.67 -2.76 -1.83
C ALA A 26 9.61 -2.48 -0.32
N ALA A 27 10.76 -2.24 0.32
CA ALA A 27 10.80 -1.75 1.70
C ALA A 27 10.39 -0.27 1.79
N GLY A 28 10.65 0.50 0.74
CA GLY A 28 10.31 1.92 0.60
C GLY A 28 8.80 2.18 0.57
N MET A 29 7.98 1.30 0.00
CA MET A 29 6.52 1.52 -0.03
C MET A 29 5.84 1.42 1.34
N ALA A 30 6.36 0.62 2.27
CA ALA A 30 5.97 0.71 3.68
C ALA A 30 6.49 2.01 4.35
N GLY A 31 7.58 2.56 3.81
CA GLY A 31 8.13 3.87 4.17
C GLY A 31 7.38 5.08 3.60
N VAL A 32 6.57 4.95 2.54
CA VAL A 32 5.80 6.09 1.98
C VAL A 32 4.68 6.55 2.92
N ALA A 33 4.12 5.64 3.73
CA ALA A 33 3.24 5.98 4.85
C ALA A 33 3.99 6.72 5.98
N TRP A 34 5.30 6.49 6.12
CA TRP A 34 6.18 7.19 7.06
C TRP A 34 6.74 8.52 6.51
N ALA A 35 6.96 8.63 5.21
CA ALA A 35 7.52 9.82 4.55
C ALA A 35 6.51 10.98 4.44
N TRP A 36 5.22 10.71 4.65
CA TRP A 36 4.20 11.74 4.86
C TRP A 36 4.04 12.06 6.36
N GLN A 37 5.15 12.28 7.06
CA GLN A 37 5.15 13.01 8.32
C GLN A 37 5.39 14.50 8.03
N PRO A 38 4.39 15.39 8.15
CA PRO A 38 4.62 16.84 8.11
C PRO A 38 5.41 17.39 9.31
N GLY A 39 6.26 16.56 9.94
CA GLY A 39 6.78 16.76 11.28
C GLY A 39 8.30 16.82 11.43
N GLU A 40 9.10 16.16 10.59
CA GLU A 40 10.56 16.08 10.88
C GLU A 40 11.29 17.42 10.69
N ALA A 41 10.90 18.23 9.70
CA ALA A 41 11.39 19.61 9.58
C ALA A 41 10.89 20.52 10.74
N GLY A 42 9.76 20.17 11.36
CA GLY A 42 9.21 20.88 12.52
C GLY A 42 9.79 20.44 13.87
N ALA A 43 10.25 19.18 13.98
CA ALA A 43 10.85 18.61 15.18
C ALA A 43 12.23 19.22 15.47
N ALA A 44 13.07 19.39 14.43
CA ALA A 44 14.36 20.07 14.55
C ALA A 44 14.22 21.58 14.89
N ALA A 45 13.12 22.21 14.47
CA ALA A 45 12.79 23.60 14.84
C ALA A 45 12.23 23.71 16.27
N LYS A 46 11.46 22.73 16.74
CA LYS A 46 10.93 22.66 18.12
C LYS A 46 12.01 22.31 19.15
N GLU A 47 12.99 21.48 18.80
CA GLU A 47 14.13 21.18 19.68
C GLU A 47 14.97 22.44 19.93
N LYS A 48 15.27 23.21 18.89
CA LYS A 48 15.97 24.51 19.01
C LYS A 48 15.14 25.58 19.75
N ALA A 49 13.81 25.56 19.63
CA ALA A 49 12.93 26.47 20.38
C ALA A 49 12.78 26.07 21.86
N GLY A 50 12.79 24.76 22.17
CA GLY A 50 12.75 24.23 23.52
C GLY A 50 14.06 24.42 24.30
N GLU A 51 15.19 24.34 23.61
CA GLU A 51 16.51 24.62 24.19
C GLU A 51 16.64 26.11 24.57
N LYS A 52 16.19 27.02 23.70
CA LYS A 52 16.13 28.47 23.99
C LYS A 52 15.15 28.85 25.12
N ALA A 53 14.10 28.07 25.33
CA ALA A 53 13.15 28.27 26.43
C ALA A 53 13.68 27.73 27.77
N ARG A 54 14.52 26.67 27.75
CA ARG A 54 15.15 26.12 28.96
C ARG A 54 16.33 26.96 29.45
N GLU A 55 17.03 27.65 28.55
CA GLU A 55 18.09 28.60 28.92
C GLU A 55 17.55 29.88 29.57
N LYS A 56 16.32 30.29 29.22
CA LYS A 56 15.68 31.50 29.77
C LYS A 56 14.89 31.27 31.08
N GLY A 57 14.75 30.03 31.53
CA GLY A 57 13.96 29.66 32.72
C GLY A 57 14.77 29.29 33.96
N ARG A 58 16.12 29.38 33.92
CA ARG A 58 16.99 28.91 35.01
C ARG A 58 17.49 30.02 35.96
N GLU A 59 16.97 31.24 35.82
CA GLU A 59 17.20 32.35 36.75
C GLU A 59 15.87 32.77 37.37
N GLY A 60 15.56 32.23 38.54
CA GLY A 60 14.47 32.75 39.37
C GLY A 60 13.76 31.69 40.19
N GLY A 61 13.94 31.75 41.51
CA GLY A 61 12.95 31.22 42.45
C GLY A 61 13.43 30.07 43.30
N ALA A 62 14.20 30.41 44.33
CA ALA A 62 14.31 29.61 45.53
C ALA A 62 13.01 29.65 46.36
N ASP A 63 12.88 28.63 47.19
CA ASP A 63 12.28 28.64 48.53
C ASP A 63 10.82 28.23 48.70
N GLY A 64 10.59 27.47 49.78
CA GLY A 64 9.27 27.37 50.43
C GLY A 64 8.67 25.98 50.61
N GLY A 65 8.96 25.37 51.77
CA GLY A 65 7.88 24.98 52.69
C GLY A 65 7.37 23.54 52.68
N GLY A 66 7.76 22.78 53.70
CA GLY A 66 7.17 21.49 54.04
C GLY A 66 5.73 21.59 54.58
N GLY A 67 5.08 20.42 54.64
CA GLY A 67 3.77 20.24 55.24
C GLY A 67 3.48 18.76 55.45
N ALA A 68 3.85 18.26 56.63
CA ALA A 68 3.49 16.95 57.12
C ALA A 68 2.04 16.92 57.64
N GLY A 69 1.40 15.76 57.57
CA GLY A 69 0.35 15.36 58.51
C GLY A 69 -1.03 15.16 57.92
N GLY A 70 -1.61 13.98 58.19
CA GLY A 70 -3.05 13.76 58.01
C GLY A 70 -3.44 12.32 57.72
N GLY A 71 -3.16 11.41 58.65
CA GLY A 71 -3.76 10.09 58.67
C GLY A 71 -5.27 10.17 58.95
N GLY A 72 -6.05 9.40 58.18
CA GLY A 72 -7.48 9.24 58.39
C GLY A 72 -7.92 7.91 57.80
N GLY A 73 -7.94 6.88 58.65
CA GLY A 73 -8.43 5.54 58.31
C GLY A 73 -9.94 5.56 58.07
N GLY A 74 -10.34 5.15 56.87
CA GLY A 74 -11.71 4.80 56.51
C GLY A 74 -11.70 3.44 55.82
N ALA A 75 -11.89 2.38 56.61
CA ALA A 75 -12.11 1.03 56.10
C ALA A 75 -13.54 0.97 55.54
N GLY A 76 -13.68 1.22 54.23
CA GLY A 76 -14.94 1.07 53.52
C GLY A 76 -14.89 1.71 52.15
N VAL A 77 -15.25 0.94 51.12
CA VAL A 77 -15.56 1.41 49.76
C VAL A 77 -14.36 1.62 48.80
N LEU A 78 -13.46 0.63 48.71
CA LEU A 78 -12.60 0.43 47.51
C LEU A 78 -13.20 -0.63 46.57
N GLY A 79 -14.52 -0.59 46.39
CA GLY A 79 -15.17 -1.27 45.27
C GLY A 79 -14.85 -0.48 44.01
N GLY A 80 -13.70 -0.74 43.39
CA GLY A 80 -13.37 -0.16 42.08
C GLY A 80 -14.52 -0.41 41.10
N PRO A 81 -14.81 0.52 40.18
CA PRO A 81 -15.84 0.33 39.18
C PRO A 81 -15.59 -1.01 38.47
N ARG A 82 -16.52 -1.96 38.65
CA ARG A 82 -16.47 -3.24 37.96
C ARG A 82 -16.64 -2.94 36.48
N VAL A 83 -15.53 -2.94 35.75
CA VAL A 83 -15.55 -2.93 34.30
C VAL A 83 -16.12 -4.28 33.90
N GLY A 84 -17.43 -4.34 33.67
CA GLY A 84 -18.04 -5.50 33.07
C GLY A 84 -17.38 -5.73 31.73
N GLU A 85 -16.81 -6.91 31.53
CA GLU A 85 -16.43 -7.40 30.22
C GLU A 85 -17.72 -7.55 29.41
N GLU A 86 -18.13 -6.47 28.74
CA GLU A 86 -19.18 -6.52 27.72
C GLU A 86 -18.63 -7.28 26.52
N GLU A 87 -18.81 -8.59 26.54
CA GLU A 87 -18.59 -9.46 25.40
C GLU A 87 -19.58 -9.09 24.29
N GLY A 88 -19.12 -8.44 23.22
CA GLY A 88 -19.84 -8.44 21.94
C GLY A 88 -19.96 -7.12 21.16
N GLY A 89 -19.43 -6.00 21.63
CA GLY A 89 -19.50 -4.72 20.88
C GLY A 89 -18.20 -4.34 20.19
N PHE A 90 -18.27 -3.73 18.99
CA PHE A 90 -17.17 -2.91 18.47
C PHE A 90 -16.93 -1.73 19.41
N ARG A 91 -16.10 -1.93 20.42
CA ARG A 91 -15.52 -0.81 21.15
C ARG A 91 -14.23 -0.49 20.42
N VAL A 92 -14.05 0.77 19.99
CA VAL A 92 -12.73 1.24 19.56
C VAL A 92 -11.76 0.87 20.67
N ARG A 93 -10.97 -0.18 20.45
CA ARG A 93 -10.14 -0.75 21.51
C ARG A 93 -9.01 0.23 21.70
N LEU A 94 -9.11 1.05 22.73
CA LEU A 94 -7.98 1.86 23.15
C LEU A 94 -6.98 0.93 23.83
N THR A 95 -5.70 1.07 23.53
CA THR A 95 -4.64 0.44 24.31
C THR A 95 -4.60 1.08 25.70
N LEU A 96 -3.82 0.51 26.63
CA LEU A 96 -3.64 1.08 27.97
C LEU A 96 -3.05 2.50 27.91
N GLU A 97 -2.35 2.82 26.82
CA GLU A 97 -1.76 4.13 26.51
C GLU A 97 -2.76 5.09 25.83
N GLY A 98 -4.03 4.70 25.69
CA GLY A 98 -5.07 5.51 25.06
C GLY A 98 -5.00 5.60 23.54
N ARG A 99 -4.22 4.72 22.87
CA ARG A 99 -4.09 4.69 21.40
C ARG A 99 -5.15 3.82 20.77
N VAL A 100 -5.60 4.17 19.56
CA VAL A 100 -6.51 3.32 18.79
C VAL A 100 -5.76 2.05 18.37
N ARG A 101 -6.21 0.90 18.88
CA ARG A 101 -5.73 -0.41 18.43
C ARG A 101 -6.27 -0.64 17.01
N ARG A 102 -5.38 -0.50 16.03
CA ARG A 102 -5.64 -0.84 14.63
C ARG A 102 -5.58 -2.37 14.48
N GLY A 103 -6.58 -2.92 13.79
CA GLY A 103 -6.55 -4.33 13.38
C GLY A 103 -5.57 -4.54 12.23
N GLU A 104 -5.40 -5.79 11.79
CA GLU A 104 -4.67 -6.10 10.56
C GLU A 104 -5.46 -5.63 9.31
N GLY A 105 -6.78 -5.48 9.43
CA GLY A 105 -7.68 -5.06 8.36
C GLY A 105 -8.04 -3.57 8.40
N ARG A 106 -8.94 -3.20 7.49
CA ARG A 106 -9.53 -1.86 7.47
C ARG A 106 -10.53 -1.68 8.61
N PRO A 107 -10.71 -0.44 9.12
CA PRO A 107 -11.71 -0.20 10.16
C PRO A 107 -13.12 -0.60 9.73
N GLU A 108 -13.48 -0.43 8.44
CA GLU A 108 -14.77 -0.86 7.92
C GLU A 108 -14.97 -2.38 8.04
N GLU A 109 -13.94 -3.19 7.77
CA GLU A 109 -13.97 -4.66 7.87
C GLU A 109 -14.12 -5.10 9.34
N GLU A 110 -13.37 -4.47 10.25
CA GLU A 110 -13.42 -4.76 11.68
C GLU A 110 -14.80 -4.42 12.28
N VAL A 111 -15.36 -3.25 11.90
CA VAL A 111 -16.71 -2.86 12.31
C VAL A 111 -17.73 -3.88 11.80
N VAL A 112 -17.69 -4.23 10.52
CA VAL A 112 -18.61 -5.21 9.93
C VAL A 112 -18.53 -6.57 10.65
N ARG A 113 -17.31 -7.05 10.93
CA ARG A 113 -17.08 -8.33 11.62
C ARG A 113 -17.71 -8.36 13.03
N SER A 114 -17.68 -7.23 13.71
CA SER A 114 -18.19 -7.10 15.07
C SER A 114 -19.71 -6.87 15.19
N MET A 115 -20.40 -6.56 14.08
CA MET A 115 -21.85 -6.27 14.09
C MET A 115 -22.75 -7.52 14.14
N GLY A 116 -22.17 -8.72 14.10
CA GLY A 116 -22.90 -9.99 14.14
C GLY A 116 -23.84 -10.18 12.95
N LEU A 117 -23.37 -9.88 11.73
CA LEU A 117 -24.18 -9.94 10.52
C LEU A 117 -24.44 -11.38 10.06
N GLY A 118 -25.59 -11.60 9.41
CA GLY A 118 -25.89 -12.86 8.72
C GLY A 118 -25.04 -13.06 7.47
N ALA A 119 -24.97 -14.31 6.98
CA ALA A 119 -24.12 -14.70 5.85
C ALA A 119 -24.39 -13.90 4.56
N GLU A 120 -25.66 -13.58 4.28
CA GLU A 120 -26.03 -12.80 3.09
C GLU A 120 -25.48 -11.37 3.13
N ALA A 121 -25.62 -10.70 4.27
CA ALA A 121 -25.09 -9.35 4.46
C ALA A 121 -23.56 -9.33 4.42
N LEU A 122 -22.89 -10.33 5.02
CA LEU A 122 -21.45 -10.50 4.93
C LEU A 122 -21.00 -10.69 3.48
N ALA A 123 -21.70 -11.51 2.70
CA ALA A 123 -21.40 -11.71 1.29
C ALA A 123 -21.60 -10.43 0.46
N ALA A 124 -22.63 -9.62 0.77
CA ALA A 124 -22.86 -8.34 0.11
C ALA A 124 -21.72 -7.34 0.37
N VAL A 125 -21.26 -7.25 1.61
CA VAL A 125 -20.12 -6.41 1.98
C VAL A 125 -18.82 -6.94 1.37
N ALA A 126 -18.60 -8.26 1.35
CA ALA A 126 -17.42 -8.86 0.74
C ALA A 126 -17.27 -8.50 -0.75
N ARG A 127 -18.38 -8.47 -1.50
CA ARG A 127 -18.39 -8.01 -2.90
C ARG A 127 -17.93 -6.55 -3.07
N VAL A 128 -18.20 -5.69 -2.11
CA VAL A 128 -17.73 -4.29 -2.12
C VAL A 128 -16.21 -4.25 -2.00
N PHE A 129 -15.65 -4.96 -1.02
CA PHE A 129 -14.19 -5.03 -0.83
C PHE A 129 -13.48 -5.69 -2.03
N GLU A 130 -14.05 -6.76 -2.59
CA GLU A 130 -13.53 -7.43 -3.78
C GLU A 130 -13.52 -6.50 -5.00
N ALA A 131 -14.64 -5.82 -5.28
CA ALA A 131 -14.73 -4.87 -6.38
C ALA A 131 -13.69 -3.74 -6.26
N ARG A 132 -13.51 -3.22 -5.05
CA ARG A 132 -12.47 -2.23 -4.75
C ARG A 132 -11.06 -2.80 -4.96
N GLY A 133 -10.82 -4.03 -4.51
CA GLY A 133 -9.55 -4.74 -4.71
C GLY A 133 -9.16 -4.85 -6.18
N VAL A 134 -10.12 -5.22 -7.04
CA VAL A 134 -9.92 -5.31 -8.50
C VAL A 134 -9.56 -3.94 -9.11
N ILE A 135 -10.21 -2.86 -8.67
CA ILE A 135 -9.88 -1.50 -9.14
C ILE A 135 -8.45 -1.13 -8.73
N LEU A 136 -8.06 -1.39 -7.49
CA LEU A 136 -6.71 -1.09 -6.99
C LEU A 136 -5.63 -1.90 -7.70
N GLU A 137 -5.86 -3.19 -7.94
CA GLU A 137 -4.93 -4.04 -8.69
C GLU A 137 -4.74 -3.52 -10.12
N ARG A 138 -5.84 -3.20 -10.81
CA ARG A 138 -5.78 -2.58 -12.13
C ARG A 138 -5.03 -1.25 -12.09
N PHE A 139 -5.30 -0.42 -11.09
CA PHE A 139 -4.63 0.86 -10.91
C PHE A 139 -3.12 0.68 -10.78
N VAL A 140 -2.69 -0.21 -9.87
CA VAL A 140 -1.27 -0.51 -9.65
C VAL A 140 -0.59 -0.95 -10.94
N VAL A 141 -1.17 -1.94 -11.60
CA VAL A 141 -0.64 -2.55 -12.83
C VAL A 141 -0.48 -1.53 -13.96
N THR A 142 -1.42 -0.59 -14.09
CA THR A 142 -1.42 0.40 -15.18
C THR A 142 -0.68 1.69 -14.84
N ASN A 143 -0.27 1.91 -13.59
CA ASN A 143 0.32 3.17 -13.12
C ASN A 143 1.62 2.98 -12.32
N LEU A 144 2.43 1.98 -12.66
CA LEU A 144 3.70 1.72 -11.97
C LEU A 144 4.68 2.89 -12.02
N ASP A 145 4.78 3.59 -13.15
CA ASP A 145 5.63 4.79 -13.25
C ASP A 145 5.19 5.87 -12.25
N LEU A 146 3.88 6.17 -12.20
CA LEU A 146 3.31 7.13 -11.26
C LEU A 146 3.59 6.74 -9.80
N LEU A 147 3.39 5.46 -9.45
CA LEU A 147 3.68 4.95 -8.11
C LEU A 147 5.18 5.02 -7.77
N THR A 148 6.05 4.75 -8.75
CA THR A 148 7.50 4.84 -8.59
C THR A 148 7.94 6.28 -8.37
N ARG A 149 7.43 7.22 -9.18
CA ARG A 149 7.68 8.66 -9.02
C ARG A 149 7.16 9.20 -7.69
N LEU A 150 5.98 8.73 -7.25
CA LEU A 150 5.41 9.10 -5.96
C LEU A 150 6.31 8.63 -4.81
N ASN A 151 6.79 7.38 -4.86
CA ASN A 151 7.75 6.83 -3.90
C ASN A 151 9.07 7.62 -3.88
N SER A 152 9.65 7.89 -5.06
CA SER A 152 10.89 8.67 -5.17
C SER A 152 10.75 10.10 -4.64
N ALA A 153 9.63 10.78 -4.94
CA ALA A 153 9.35 12.11 -4.42
C ALA A 153 9.20 12.11 -2.89
N GLY A 154 8.53 11.09 -2.34
CA GLY A 154 8.40 10.89 -0.90
C GLY A 154 9.76 10.68 -0.23
N GLY A 155 10.61 9.81 -0.79
CA GLY A 155 11.97 9.57 -0.29
C GLY A 155 12.88 10.79 -0.38
N ALA A 156 12.67 11.67 -1.36
CA ALA A 156 13.40 12.93 -1.50
C ALA A 156 12.86 14.07 -0.60
N GLY A 157 11.73 13.86 0.08
CA GLY A 157 11.06 14.91 0.87
C GLY A 157 10.43 16.03 0.02
N ASP A 158 10.22 15.81 -1.27
CA ASP A 158 9.61 16.80 -2.18
C ASP A 158 8.08 16.79 -2.00
N THR A 159 7.62 17.50 -0.98
CA THR A 159 6.20 17.59 -0.62
C THR A 159 5.32 18.12 -1.75
N ALA A 160 5.83 19.02 -2.59
CA ALA A 160 5.08 19.58 -3.71
C ALA A 160 4.88 18.53 -4.82
N ALA A 161 5.93 17.78 -5.16
CA ALA A 161 5.82 16.68 -6.11
C ALA A 161 4.93 15.55 -5.57
N VAL A 162 5.05 15.18 -4.29
CA VAL A 162 4.18 14.18 -3.65
C VAL A 162 2.72 14.59 -3.74
N PHE A 163 2.40 15.85 -3.43
CA PHE A 163 1.02 16.35 -3.54
C PHE A 163 0.50 16.29 -4.98
N GLY A 164 1.28 16.75 -5.96
CA GLY A 164 0.89 16.73 -7.37
C GLY A 164 0.66 15.31 -7.91
N LEU A 165 1.58 14.39 -7.64
CA LEU A 165 1.47 12.99 -8.05
C LEU A 165 0.36 12.26 -7.30
N GLY A 166 0.16 12.58 -6.02
CA GLY A 166 -0.95 12.06 -5.22
C GLY A 166 -2.31 12.48 -5.79
N TRP A 167 -2.44 13.74 -6.21
CA TRP A 167 -3.65 14.23 -6.89
C TRP A 167 -3.89 13.53 -8.23
N GLU A 168 -2.83 13.30 -9.01
CA GLU A 168 -2.91 12.52 -10.26
C GLU A 168 -3.40 11.09 -9.99
N ALA A 169 -2.84 10.42 -8.98
CA ALA A 169 -3.24 9.07 -8.57
C ALA A 169 -4.73 9.02 -8.19
N VAL A 170 -5.18 9.98 -7.38
CA VAL A 170 -6.58 10.09 -6.96
C VAL A 170 -7.51 10.33 -8.15
N SER A 171 -7.13 11.21 -9.08
CA SER A 171 -7.89 11.48 -10.29
C SER A 171 -8.05 10.21 -11.15
N LYS A 172 -6.96 9.46 -11.34
CA LYS A 172 -6.98 8.20 -12.10
C LYS A 172 -7.81 7.12 -11.41
N LEU A 173 -7.71 6.97 -10.09
CA LEU A 173 -8.57 6.06 -9.32
C LEU A 173 -10.05 6.41 -9.46
N SER A 174 -10.39 7.70 -9.36
CA SER A 174 -11.76 8.19 -9.55
C SER A 174 -12.28 7.88 -10.96
N ALA A 175 -11.46 8.10 -11.99
CA ALA A 175 -11.80 7.76 -13.37
C ALA A 175 -12.02 6.25 -13.61
N MET A 176 -11.43 5.40 -12.77
CA MET A 176 -11.67 3.95 -12.76
C MET A 176 -12.94 3.54 -11.99
N GLY A 177 -13.71 4.52 -11.49
CA GLY A 177 -14.93 4.29 -10.73
C GLY A 177 -14.69 4.00 -9.25
N MET A 178 -13.50 4.29 -8.70
CA MET A 178 -13.26 4.16 -7.27
C MET A 178 -14.08 5.20 -6.51
N ALA A 179 -15.04 4.74 -5.71
CA ALA A 179 -15.64 5.60 -4.70
C ALA A 179 -14.59 5.98 -3.65
N TRP A 180 -14.55 7.27 -3.32
CA TRP A 180 -13.65 7.77 -2.27
C TRP A 180 -14.07 7.24 -0.89
N ARG A 181 -15.38 7.09 -0.68
CA ARG A 181 -15.92 6.74 0.63
C ARG A 181 -16.38 5.28 0.63
N LEU A 182 -15.43 4.37 0.87
CA LEU A 182 -15.70 2.95 1.08
C LEU A 182 -16.80 2.72 2.13
N GLU A 183 -16.81 3.55 3.18
CA GLU A 183 -17.89 3.60 4.19
C GLU A 183 -19.28 3.67 3.59
N GLU A 184 -19.50 4.51 2.57
CA GLU A 184 -20.83 4.69 1.97
C GLU A 184 -21.24 3.46 1.13
N GLU A 185 -20.27 2.81 0.49
CA GLU A 185 -20.51 1.58 -0.25
C GLU A 185 -20.83 0.41 0.68
N VAL A 186 -20.07 0.29 1.77
CA VAL A 186 -20.33 -0.70 2.83
C VAL A 186 -21.68 -0.43 3.50
N GLU A 187 -21.98 0.82 3.87
CA GLU A 187 -23.29 1.20 4.44
C GLU A 187 -24.44 0.82 3.50
N ARG A 188 -24.30 1.07 2.19
CA ARG A 188 -25.33 0.71 1.20
C ARG A 188 -25.52 -0.80 1.08
N ALA A 189 -24.45 -1.57 1.22
CA ALA A 189 -24.48 -3.04 1.17
C ALA A 189 -25.06 -3.67 2.46
N LEU A 190 -25.13 -2.94 3.57
CA LEU A 190 -25.71 -3.42 4.82
C LEU A 190 -27.25 -3.40 4.80
N PRO A 191 -27.90 -4.32 5.56
CA PRO A 191 -29.33 -4.23 5.87
C PRO A 191 -29.69 -2.88 6.50
N GLU A 192 -30.87 -2.36 6.20
CA GLU A 192 -31.28 -1.00 6.59
C GLU A 192 -31.21 -0.80 8.11
N GLU A 193 -31.58 -1.82 8.88
CA GLU A 193 -31.57 -1.83 10.34
C GLU A 193 -30.16 -1.66 10.92
N LYS A 194 -29.12 -2.07 10.16
CA LYS A 194 -27.72 -2.06 10.59
C LYS A 194 -26.96 -0.81 10.15
N ARG A 195 -27.48 -0.03 9.19
CA ARG A 195 -26.81 1.18 8.67
C ARG A 195 -26.60 2.24 9.75
N GLY A 196 -27.58 2.45 10.62
CA GLY A 196 -27.49 3.41 11.73
C GLY A 196 -26.37 3.05 12.72
N GLU A 197 -26.28 1.76 13.07
CA GLU A 197 -25.23 1.22 13.93
C GLU A 197 -23.84 1.37 13.29
N PHE A 198 -23.68 0.96 12.03
CA PHE A 198 -22.42 1.10 11.29
C PHE A 198 -21.90 2.54 11.26
N ARG A 199 -22.76 3.51 10.89
CA ARG A 199 -22.40 4.94 10.87
C ARG A 199 -21.95 5.46 12.23
N ARG A 200 -22.57 4.99 13.32
CA ARG A 200 -22.16 5.36 14.68
C ARG A 200 -20.76 4.85 14.97
N LEU A 201 -20.52 3.55 14.75
CA LEU A 201 -19.24 2.90 15.03
C LEU A 201 -18.09 3.49 14.19
N MET A 202 -18.30 3.77 12.90
CA MET A 202 -17.31 4.44 12.06
C MET A 202 -17.00 5.86 12.55
N ARG A 203 -18.02 6.63 12.96
CA ARG A 203 -17.81 7.98 13.49
C ARG A 203 -17.02 7.96 14.81
N ASP A 204 -17.27 6.97 15.66
CA ASP A 204 -16.53 6.78 16.90
C ASP A 204 -15.07 6.39 16.63
N TYR A 205 -14.82 5.54 15.63
CA TYR A 205 -13.47 5.20 15.16
C TYR A 205 -12.72 6.46 14.69
N TRP A 206 -13.28 7.21 13.74
CA TRP A 206 -12.60 8.39 13.17
C TRP A 206 -12.35 9.47 14.20
N ARG A 207 -13.31 9.71 15.10
CA ARG A 207 -13.13 10.65 16.21
C ARG A 207 -12.00 10.20 17.14
N ALA A 208 -11.86 8.90 17.39
CA ALA A 208 -10.77 8.38 18.20
C ALA A 208 -9.42 8.51 17.49
N ALA A 209 -9.33 8.14 16.21
CA ALA A 209 -8.12 8.27 15.40
C ALA A 209 -7.67 9.74 15.28
N GLY A 210 -8.59 10.66 14.99
CA GLY A 210 -8.31 12.10 14.91
C GLY A 210 -7.88 12.70 16.25
N ARG A 211 -8.41 12.22 17.39
CA ARG A 211 -7.96 12.63 18.73
C ARG A 211 -6.55 12.15 19.04
N GLU A 212 -6.23 10.89 18.74
CA GLU A 212 -4.90 10.32 18.93
C GLU A 212 -3.86 11.12 18.13
N ARG A 213 -4.14 11.38 16.85
CA ARG A 213 -3.24 12.14 15.98
C ARG A 213 -3.06 13.59 16.43
N ALA A 214 -4.16 14.27 16.77
CA ALA A 214 -4.08 15.64 17.30
C ALA A 214 -3.29 15.72 18.61
N ALA A 215 -3.35 14.70 19.48
CA ALA A 215 -2.54 14.65 20.68
C ALA A 215 -1.04 14.57 20.37
N ASN A 216 -0.65 13.87 19.30
CA ASN A 216 0.73 13.75 18.86
C ASN A 216 1.24 15.03 18.14
N GLU A 217 0.38 15.75 17.42
CA GLU A 217 0.76 16.89 16.57
C GLU A 217 0.64 18.27 17.26
N GLY A 218 0.17 18.32 18.52
CA GLY A 218 0.12 19.57 19.32
C GLY A 218 -1.28 20.19 19.48
N GLY A 219 -2.34 19.47 19.12
CA GLY A 219 -3.73 19.79 19.46
C GLY A 219 -4.47 20.70 18.47
N GLY A 220 -5.76 20.94 18.76
CA GLY A 220 -6.65 21.81 17.96
C GLY A 220 -7.64 21.07 17.06
N ALA A 221 -8.69 21.77 16.61
CA ALA A 221 -9.72 21.20 15.73
C ALA A 221 -9.20 20.93 14.31
N LEU A 222 -8.33 21.80 13.79
CA LEU A 222 -7.68 21.61 12.49
C LEU A 222 -6.76 20.38 12.49
N ALA A 223 -5.99 20.16 13.57
CA ALA A 223 -5.16 18.96 13.73
C ALA A 223 -5.99 17.67 13.77
N ARG A 224 -7.19 17.70 14.38
CA ARG A 224 -8.10 16.53 14.37
C ARG A 224 -8.62 16.21 12.98
N ALA A 225 -9.10 17.23 12.24
CA ALA A 225 -9.60 17.05 10.88
C ALA A 225 -8.48 16.59 9.91
N GLY A 226 -7.30 17.20 10.02
CA GLY A 226 -6.10 16.76 9.30
C GLY A 226 -5.71 15.33 9.64
N GLY A 227 -5.85 14.94 10.92
CA GLY A 227 -5.54 13.59 11.37
C GLY A 227 -6.46 12.51 10.79
N GLU A 228 -7.76 12.77 10.69
CA GLU A 228 -8.71 11.86 10.02
C GLU A 228 -8.37 11.68 8.53
N PHE A 229 -8.07 12.79 7.84
CA PHE A 229 -7.68 12.72 6.43
C PHE A 229 -6.38 11.94 6.23
N ALA A 230 -5.36 12.21 7.05
CA ALA A 230 -4.09 11.52 6.97
C ALA A 230 -4.21 10.02 7.24
N GLU A 231 -5.02 9.60 8.21
CA GLU A 231 -5.32 8.18 8.47
C GLU A 231 -6.00 7.51 7.26
N ARG A 232 -6.93 8.21 6.58
CA ARG A 232 -7.56 7.68 5.35
C ARG A 232 -6.56 7.50 4.21
N VAL A 233 -5.64 8.44 4.03
CA VAL A 233 -4.58 8.36 3.03
C VAL A 233 -3.64 7.20 3.33
N GLU A 234 -3.27 7.02 4.60
CA GLU A 234 -2.44 5.89 5.04
C GLU A 234 -3.11 4.54 4.77
N LEU A 235 -4.39 4.39 5.11
CA LEU A 235 -5.16 3.19 4.82
C LEU A 235 -5.26 2.91 3.31
N LEU A 236 -5.44 3.94 2.48
CA LEU A 236 -5.41 3.78 1.02
C LEU A 236 -4.02 3.34 0.53
N GLY A 237 -2.94 3.90 1.07
CA GLY A 237 -1.57 3.47 0.76
C GLY A 237 -1.34 1.99 1.09
N GLN A 238 -1.82 1.54 2.25
CA GLN A 238 -1.76 0.13 2.65
C GLN A 238 -2.57 -0.77 1.71
N GLU A 239 -3.74 -0.33 1.25
CA GLU A 239 -4.52 -1.08 0.24
C GLU A 239 -3.79 -1.21 -1.09
N ILE A 240 -3.17 -0.11 -1.56
CA ILE A 240 -2.38 -0.10 -2.80
C ILE A 240 -1.19 -1.07 -2.67
N ALA A 241 -0.50 -1.07 -1.52
CA ALA A 241 0.60 -2.02 -1.26
C ALA A 241 0.12 -3.48 -1.31
N ARG A 242 -1.00 -3.80 -0.65
CA ARG A 242 -1.59 -5.16 -0.71
C ARG A 242 -2.03 -5.53 -2.13
N ALA A 243 -2.57 -4.58 -2.89
CA ALA A 243 -2.94 -4.79 -4.28
C ALA A 243 -1.69 -5.06 -5.16
N PHE A 244 -0.60 -4.33 -4.93
CA PHE A 244 0.69 -4.60 -5.56
C PHE A 244 1.20 -6.01 -5.25
N GLU A 245 1.20 -6.42 -3.98
CA GLU A 245 1.62 -7.78 -3.58
C GLU A 245 0.76 -8.88 -4.22
N ARG A 246 -0.54 -8.66 -4.41
CA ARG A 246 -1.42 -9.60 -5.13
C ARG A 246 -1.14 -9.60 -6.64
N ALA A 247 -0.91 -8.44 -7.24
CA ALA A 247 -0.57 -8.31 -8.66
C ALA A 247 0.81 -8.93 -8.98
N ASP A 248 1.78 -8.81 -8.08
CA ASP A 248 3.11 -9.43 -8.19
C ASP A 248 3.00 -10.95 -8.08
N ARG A 249 2.34 -11.46 -7.02
CA ARG A 249 2.14 -12.91 -6.81
C ARG A 249 1.33 -13.60 -7.90
N SER A 250 0.41 -12.90 -8.55
CA SER A 250 -0.38 -13.46 -9.67
C SER A 250 0.38 -13.47 -11.00
N GLY A 251 1.55 -12.83 -11.08
CA GLY A 251 2.29 -12.65 -12.32
C GLY A 251 1.69 -11.59 -13.26
N ASP A 252 0.57 -10.97 -12.89
CA ASP A 252 -0.08 -9.93 -13.69
C ASP A 252 0.84 -8.70 -13.83
N LEU A 253 1.52 -8.31 -12.75
CA LEU A 253 2.45 -7.19 -12.78
C LEU A 253 3.52 -7.38 -13.86
N ALA A 254 4.11 -8.57 -13.90
CA ALA A 254 5.14 -8.92 -14.87
C ALA A 254 4.60 -9.03 -16.29
N PHE A 255 3.42 -9.62 -16.44
CA PHE A 255 2.74 -9.69 -17.73
C PHE A 255 2.55 -8.29 -18.31
N TYR A 256 1.94 -7.38 -17.55
CA TYR A 256 1.68 -6.03 -18.04
C TYR A 256 2.96 -5.25 -18.30
N TYR A 257 3.95 -5.34 -17.41
CA TYR A 257 5.22 -4.65 -17.59
C TYR A 257 5.95 -5.09 -18.88
N LEU A 258 5.98 -6.39 -19.16
CA LEU A 258 6.70 -6.92 -20.32
C LEU A 258 5.88 -6.83 -21.61
N MET A 259 4.56 -6.97 -21.54
CA MET A 259 3.70 -7.13 -22.70
C MET A 259 2.90 -5.87 -23.08
N SER A 260 2.93 -4.80 -22.29
CA SER A 260 2.12 -3.58 -22.51
C SER A 260 2.26 -2.96 -23.90
N ASP A 261 3.47 -2.94 -24.47
CA ASP A 261 3.75 -2.30 -25.76
C ASP A 261 3.67 -3.30 -26.93
N LEU A 262 3.36 -4.56 -26.63
CA LEU A 262 3.09 -5.56 -27.66
C LEU A 262 1.61 -5.48 -28.01
N SER A 263 1.31 -5.29 -29.30
CA SER A 263 -0.03 -5.32 -29.85
C SER A 263 -0.58 -6.75 -29.85
N LEU A 264 -0.82 -7.31 -28.67
CA LEU A 264 -1.33 -8.67 -28.48
C LEU A 264 -2.81 -8.75 -28.86
N SER A 265 -3.18 -9.78 -29.62
CA SER A 265 -4.58 -10.16 -29.78
C SER A 265 -5.18 -10.61 -28.45
N ASP A 266 -6.50 -10.52 -28.29
CA ASP A 266 -7.18 -10.94 -27.04
C ASP A 266 -6.90 -12.41 -26.69
N ARG A 267 -6.82 -13.27 -27.70
CA ARG A 267 -6.47 -14.69 -27.54
C ARG A 267 -5.04 -14.86 -27.02
N GLN A 268 -4.06 -14.14 -27.59
CA GLN A 268 -2.67 -14.16 -27.09
C GLN A 268 -2.59 -13.63 -25.66
N ARG A 269 -3.30 -12.53 -25.36
CA ARG A 269 -3.33 -11.92 -24.02
C ARG A 269 -3.82 -12.92 -22.97
N VAL A 270 -4.93 -13.61 -23.21
CA VAL A 270 -5.46 -14.62 -22.27
C VAL A 270 -4.45 -15.76 -22.09
N LYS A 271 -3.89 -16.28 -23.18
CA LYS A 271 -2.94 -17.40 -23.13
C LYS A 271 -1.66 -17.04 -22.38
N LEU A 272 -1.07 -15.89 -22.70
CA LEU A 272 0.14 -15.41 -22.07
C LEU A 272 -0.09 -15.07 -20.59
N ARG A 273 -1.21 -14.42 -20.23
CA ARG A 273 -1.53 -14.21 -18.80
C ARG A 273 -1.60 -15.52 -18.02
N GLY A 274 -2.21 -16.56 -18.60
CA GLY A 274 -2.20 -17.90 -18.01
C GLY A 274 -0.78 -18.43 -17.78
N MET A 275 0.12 -18.29 -18.77
CA MET A 275 1.52 -18.71 -18.62
C MET A 275 2.25 -17.95 -17.50
N PHE A 276 2.01 -16.64 -17.36
CA PHE A 276 2.59 -15.84 -16.28
C PHE A 276 2.07 -16.25 -14.91
N ALA A 277 0.77 -16.53 -14.80
CA ALA A 277 0.16 -17.03 -13.57
C ALA A 277 0.71 -18.41 -13.19
N ASP A 278 0.82 -19.34 -14.15
CA ASP A 278 1.40 -20.67 -13.93
C ASP A 278 2.87 -20.58 -13.49
N TYR A 279 3.64 -19.69 -14.11
CA TYR A 279 5.03 -19.44 -13.75
C TYR A 279 5.17 -18.83 -12.34
N ALA A 280 4.34 -17.85 -12.00
CA ALA A 280 4.31 -17.27 -10.65
C ALA A 280 3.94 -18.31 -9.59
N ALA A 281 2.96 -19.18 -9.88
CA ALA A 281 2.56 -20.28 -9.01
C ALA A 281 3.66 -21.35 -8.85
N ALA A 282 4.51 -21.55 -9.87
CA ALA A 282 5.66 -22.46 -9.83
C ALA A 282 6.88 -21.91 -9.06
N GLY A 283 6.74 -20.76 -8.38
CA GLY A 283 7.80 -20.12 -7.61
C GLY A 283 8.40 -18.88 -8.28
N GLY A 284 7.96 -18.53 -9.49
CA GLY A 284 8.42 -17.35 -10.21
C GLY A 284 9.94 -17.29 -10.30
N GLU A 285 10.56 -16.32 -9.63
CA GLU A 285 12.01 -16.16 -9.58
C GLU A 285 12.76 -17.34 -8.97
N ASP A 286 12.16 -18.00 -7.98
CA ASP A 286 12.75 -19.13 -7.28
C ASP A 286 12.47 -20.46 -8.01
N ALA A 287 11.79 -20.42 -9.16
CA ALA A 287 11.51 -21.61 -9.95
C ALA A 287 12.81 -22.24 -10.49
N PRO A 288 12.86 -23.58 -10.65
CA PRO A 288 14.00 -24.24 -11.29
C PRO A 288 14.29 -23.69 -12.69
N GLU A 289 15.57 -23.69 -13.10
CA GLU A 289 16.00 -23.13 -14.39
C GLU A 289 15.27 -23.74 -15.60
N SER A 290 14.94 -25.04 -15.52
CA SER A 290 14.14 -25.72 -16.55
C SER A 290 12.73 -25.14 -16.69
N VAL A 291 12.10 -24.71 -15.59
CA VAL A 291 10.78 -24.07 -15.58
C VAL A 291 10.89 -22.67 -16.19
N LYS A 292 11.92 -21.90 -15.83
CA LYS A 292 12.20 -20.57 -16.41
C LYS A 292 12.40 -20.64 -17.92
N ALA A 293 13.24 -21.57 -18.38
CA ALA A 293 13.48 -21.79 -19.81
C ALA A 293 12.19 -22.21 -20.55
N THR A 294 11.42 -23.14 -19.97
CA THR A 294 10.16 -23.60 -20.57
C THR A 294 9.13 -22.47 -20.66
N PHE A 295 8.99 -21.67 -19.61
CA PHE A 295 8.13 -20.49 -19.58
C PHE A 295 8.54 -19.50 -20.67
N PHE A 296 9.83 -19.15 -20.74
CA PHE A 296 10.33 -18.18 -21.70
C PHE A 296 10.13 -18.64 -23.15
N ILE A 297 10.49 -19.89 -23.46
CA ILE A 297 10.28 -20.49 -24.79
C ILE A 297 8.78 -20.49 -25.13
N GLY A 298 7.92 -20.84 -24.17
CA GLY A 298 6.47 -20.84 -24.34
C GLY A 298 5.91 -19.45 -24.67
N VAL A 299 6.37 -18.41 -23.97
CA VAL A 299 6.01 -17.01 -24.25
C VAL A 299 6.43 -16.62 -25.67
N VAL A 300 7.70 -16.84 -26.01
CA VAL A 300 8.26 -16.48 -27.33
C VAL A 300 7.55 -17.22 -28.47
N ALA A 301 7.15 -18.47 -28.26
CA ALA A 301 6.42 -19.26 -29.26
C ALA A 301 5.02 -18.71 -29.59
N HIS A 302 4.41 -17.94 -28.69
CA HIS A 302 3.11 -17.32 -28.89
C HIS A 302 3.17 -15.90 -29.47
N LEU A 303 4.37 -15.35 -29.68
CA LEU A 303 4.58 -14.02 -30.24
C LEU A 303 4.93 -14.10 -31.73
N SER A 304 4.45 -13.11 -32.49
CA SER A 304 4.88 -12.89 -33.88
C SER A 304 6.35 -12.45 -33.95
N ALA A 305 6.96 -12.49 -35.13
CA ALA A 305 8.35 -12.04 -35.32
C ALA A 305 8.58 -10.61 -34.81
N GLU A 306 7.72 -9.67 -35.20
CA GLU A 306 7.78 -8.26 -34.75
C GLU A 306 7.60 -8.13 -33.23
N GLN A 307 6.66 -8.88 -32.64
CA GLN A 307 6.45 -8.86 -31.19
C GLN A 307 7.66 -9.43 -30.42
N ARG A 308 8.30 -10.49 -30.95
CA ARG A 308 9.53 -11.05 -30.36
C ARG A 308 10.68 -10.06 -30.40
N GLU A 309 10.86 -9.37 -31.52
CA GLU A 309 11.89 -8.35 -31.66
C GLU A 309 11.71 -7.22 -30.64
N ARG A 310 10.48 -6.70 -30.51
CA ARG A 310 10.14 -5.69 -29.50
C ARG A 310 10.35 -6.19 -28.07
N LEU A 311 9.94 -7.44 -27.78
CA LEU A 311 10.16 -8.05 -26.47
C LEU A 311 11.67 -8.13 -26.17
N PHE A 312 12.48 -8.65 -27.09
CA PHE A 312 13.94 -8.75 -26.90
C PHE A 312 14.60 -7.38 -26.76
N ALA A 313 14.21 -6.39 -27.55
CA ALA A 313 14.70 -5.02 -27.43
C ALA A 313 14.41 -4.45 -26.04
N ARG A 314 13.19 -4.67 -25.52
CA ARG A 314 12.81 -4.29 -24.16
C ARG A 314 13.64 -5.03 -23.11
N LEU A 315 13.80 -6.35 -23.24
CA LEU A 315 14.63 -7.13 -22.31
C LEU A 315 16.09 -6.64 -22.30
N ARG A 316 16.66 -6.27 -23.44
CA ARG A 316 18.00 -5.65 -23.50
C ARG A 316 18.04 -4.27 -22.83
N ALA A 317 17.04 -3.43 -23.06
CA ALA A 317 16.95 -2.11 -22.41
C ALA A 317 16.86 -2.21 -20.89
N LEU A 318 16.30 -3.31 -20.38
CA LEU A 318 16.25 -3.62 -18.96
C LEU A 318 17.53 -4.25 -18.42
N GLY A 319 18.53 -4.54 -19.27
CA GLY A 319 19.74 -5.26 -18.87
C GLY A 319 19.52 -6.75 -18.60
N VAL A 320 18.36 -7.29 -18.99
CA VAL A 320 18.05 -8.71 -18.88
C VAL A 320 18.92 -9.51 -19.84
N LEU A 321 18.95 -9.11 -21.11
CA LEU A 321 19.73 -9.77 -22.15
C LEU A 321 21.00 -8.98 -22.45
N PRO A 322 22.11 -9.66 -22.80
CA PRO A 322 23.31 -8.97 -23.24
C PRO A 322 23.01 -8.13 -24.50
N ALA A 323 23.75 -7.02 -24.64
CA ALA A 323 23.73 -6.24 -25.87
C ALA A 323 24.15 -7.13 -27.05
N LEU A 324 23.53 -6.92 -28.21
CA LEU A 324 24.01 -7.59 -29.43
C LEU A 324 25.43 -7.12 -29.72
N PRO A 325 26.33 -8.00 -30.18
CA PRO A 325 27.66 -7.59 -30.62
C PRO A 325 27.52 -6.53 -31.73
N GLU A 326 28.26 -5.43 -31.59
CA GLU A 326 28.30 -4.35 -32.59
C GLU A 326 28.59 -4.94 -33.98
N GLY A 327 27.66 -4.77 -34.92
CA GLY A 327 27.77 -5.30 -36.29
C GLY A 327 26.75 -6.38 -36.70
N MET A 328 25.87 -6.83 -35.80
CA MET A 328 24.76 -7.74 -36.16
C MET A 328 23.46 -7.03 -36.57
N ASP A 329 23.38 -5.70 -36.46
CA ASP A 329 22.16 -4.92 -36.81
C ASP A 329 21.88 -4.83 -38.33
N GLY A 330 22.73 -5.43 -39.16
CA GLY A 330 22.64 -5.38 -40.62
C GLY A 330 22.45 -6.73 -41.31
N VAL A 331 22.18 -7.81 -40.58
CA VAL A 331 21.74 -9.05 -41.24
C VAL A 331 20.29 -8.83 -41.65
N GLU A 332 20.10 -8.21 -42.81
CA GLU A 332 18.83 -8.29 -43.53
C GLU A 332 18.46 -9.77 -43.55
N VAL A 333 17.41 -10.12 -42.82
CA VAL A 333 16.78 -11.43 -42.95
C VAL A 333 16.18 -11.41 -44.34
N GLU A 334 16.98 -11.74 -45.35
CA GLU A 334 16.51 -12.02 -46.70
C GLU A 334 15.41 -13.06 -46.51
N GLY A 335 14.17 -12.59 -46.60
CA GLY A 335 13.01 -13.42 -46.51
C GLY A 335 13.16 -14.46 -47.60
N ASN A 336 13.52 -15.68 -47.22
CA ASN A 336 13.50 -16.83 -48.10
C ASN A 336 12.04 -17.07 -48.48
N GLY A 337 11.56 -16.26 -49.42
CA GLY A 337 10.33 -16.45 -50.16
C GLY A 337 10.54 -17.66 -51.04
N GLY A 338 10.47 -18.84 -50.42
CA GLY A 338 10.32 -20.10 -51.13
C GLY A 338 9.00 -20.05 -51.88
N GLY A 339 9.07 -19.63 -53.14
CA GLY A 339 8.00 -19.80 -54.10
C GLY A 339 7.70 -21.29 -54.25
N GLY A 340 6.42 -21.63 -54.10
CA GLY A 340 5.87 -22.89 -54.59
C GLY A 340 5.60 -22.82 -56.09
#